data_AF-A0A218U7E4-F1
#
_entry.id   AF-A0A218U7E4-F1
#
_cell.length_a   1.000
_cell.length_b   1.000
_cell.length_c   1.000
_cell.angle_alpha   90.00
_cell.angle_beta   90.00
_cell.angle_gamma   90.00
#
_symmetry.space_group_name_H-M   'P 1'
#
loop_
_entity.id
_entity.type
_entity.pdbx_description
1 polymer ?
#
loop_
_entity_poly.entity_id
_entity_poly.type
_entity_poly.pdbx_seq_one_letter_code
_entity_poly.pdbx_strand_id
1 'polypeptide(L)'
;MLSPQCHRPCPHSATVPIPTVPLSLSWQCHHLCPLCPTDPQWYPARQSLRLDPKGRSLRDEDALQALPVGTTATLYFRDLGAQISWVTVFLTEYAGPLLIYLLFYFRVPFLYGPRYDFTASRHRVVHLACCCHSFHYVKRLLETLFVHRFSHGTMPLRNIFKNCTYYWGFAAWMAYYINHPLYTPPAYGDEQVKLALAVFLARKIPYPTRNPFTWLFLLVSCPNYTYE
;
A
#
# COMPACT_ATOMS: atom_id res chain seq x y z
N MET A 1 10.55 -29.10 46.93
CA MET A 1 10.80 -27.74 46.43
C MET A 1 11.53 -27.85 45.11
N LEU A 2 10.80 -27.83 43.99
CA LEU A 2 11.39 -27.85 42.65
C LEU A 2 11.12 -26.49 42.01
N SER A 3 12.21 -25.73 41.84
CA SER A 3 12.23 -24.43 41.17
C SER A 3 12.10 -24.65 39.66
N PRO A 4 11.20 -23.97 38.92
CA PRO A 4 11.19 -24.05 37.48
C PRO A 4 12.21 -23.07 36.91
N GLN A 5 13.22 -23.61 36.22
CA GLN A 5 14.21 -22.87 35.46
C GLN A 5 13.55 -22.03 34.36
N CYS A 6 13.75 -20.72 34.39
CA CYS A 6 13.47 -19.83 33.27
C CYS A 6 14.52 -20.03 32.18
N HIS A 7 14.20 -20.81 31.14
CA HIS A 7 14.91 -20.74 29.87
C HIS A 7 14.66 -19.35 29.26
N ARG A 8 15.73 -18.56 29.10
CA ARG A 8 15.68 -17.27 28.38
C ARG A 8 15.12 -17.49 26.97
N PRO A 9 14.02 -16.84 26.57
CA PRO A 9 13.58 -16.85 25.19
C PRO A 9 14.42 -15.87 24.34
N CYS A 10 14.54 -16.16 23.05
CA CYS A 10 15.15 -15.28 22.06
C CYS A 10 14.60 -13.83 22.15
N PRO A 11 15.42 -12.81 21.85
CA PRO A 11 15.07 -11.38 22.05
C PRO A 11 13.92 -10.86 21.17
N HIS A 12 13.26 -11.71 20.37
CA HIS A 12 12.17 -11.35 19.46
C HIS A 12 10.83 -12.03 19.78
N SER A 13 10.75 -12.81 20.86
CA SER A 13 9.52 -13.48 21.28
C SER A 13 9.45 -13.52 22.81
N ALA A 14 8.73 -12.58 23.41
CA ALA A 14 8.44 -12.62 24.84
C ALA A 14 7.15 -13.44 25.05
N THR A 15 7.26 -14.54 25.80
CA THR A 15 6.11 -15.35 26.22
C THR A 15 5.57 -14.75 27.51
N VAL A 16 4.69 -13.76 27.44
CA VAL A 16 3.95 -13.30 28.62
C VAL A 16 2.57 -13.94 28.58
N PRO A 17 2.23 -14.84 29.51
CA PRO A 17 0.86 -15.33 29.62
C PRO A 17 -0.06 -14.16 29.99
N ILE A 18 -0.96 -13.78 29.09
CA ILE A 18 -2.03 -12.82 29.40
C ILE A 18 -2.98 -13.50 30.41
N PRO A 19 -3.44 -12.82 31.48
CA PRO A 19 -4.39 -13.39 32.42
C PRO A 19 -5.65 -13.88 31.69
N THR A 20 -6.20 -15.00 32.16
CA THR A 20 -7.40 -15.64 31.61
C THR A 20 -8.54 -14.65 31.47
N VAL A 21 -8.95 -14.35 30.23
CA VAL A 21 -10.08 -13.45 29.96
C VAL A 21 -11.37 -14.28 29.87
N PRO A 22 -12.37 -14.07 30.76
CA PRO A 22 -13.65 -14.75 30.64
C PRO A 22 -14.41 -14.27 29.39
N LEU A 23 -14.86 -15.23 28.57
CA LEU A 23 -15.56 -15.01 27.29
C LEU A 23 -16.97 -14.38 27.44
N SER A 24 -17.47 -14.19 28.66
CA SER A 24 -18.79 -13.61 28.95
C SER A 24 -18.87 -12.11 28.68
N LEU A 25 -17.75 -11.45 28.39
CA LEU A 25 -17.68 -10.05 27.95
C LEU A 25 -17.22 -9.99 26.49
N SER A 26 -17.98 -9.29 25.64
CA SER A 26 -17.67 -9.12 24.22
C SER A 26 -16.46 -8.20 24.02
N TRP A 27 -15.26 -8.75 24.13
CA TRP A 27 -14.03 -8.01 23.82
C TRP A 27 -13.59 -8.28 22.37
N GLN A 28 -13.49 -7.22 21.58
CA GLN A 28 -12.77 -7.26 20.29
C GLN A 28 -11.25 -7.34 20.57
N CYS A 29 -10.46 -7.96 19.68
CA CYS A 29 -9.00 -8.06 19.86
C CYS A 29 -8.32 -6.71 20.12
N HIS A 30 -8.83 -5.61 19.57
CA HIS A 30 -8.40 -4.25 19.87
C HIS A 30 -8.44 -3.89 21.37
N HIS A 31 -9.36 -4.46 22.14
CA HIS A 31 -9.52 -4.20 23.57
C HIS A 31 -8.70 -5.12 24.47
N LEU A 32 -7.98 -6.11 23.93
CA LEU A 32 -7.00 -6.90 24.69
C LEU A 32 -5.63 -6.22 24.79
N CYS A 33 -5.35 -5.26 23.89
CA CYS A 33 -4.12 -4.48 23.87
C CYS A 33 -3.79 -3.69 25.16
N PRO A 34 -4.76 -3.23 25.99
CA PRO A 34 -4.46 -2.58 27.28
C PRO A 34 -3.91 -3.54 28.35
N LEU A 35 -3.93 -4.86 28.14
CA LEU A 35 -3.53 -5.85 29.14
C LEU A 35 -2.04 -6.24 29.07
N CYS A 36 -1.27 -5.70 28.12
CA CYS A 36 0.18 -5.86 28.12
C CYS A 36 0.81 -4.88 29.14
N PRO A 37 1.87 -5.26 29.88
CA PRO A 37 2.50 -4.37 30.84
C PRO A 37 2.89 -3.08 30.13
N THR A 38 2.69 -1.94 30.80
CA THR A 38 3.17 -0.61 30.43
C THR A 38 4.70 -0.53 30.48
N ASP A 39 5.38 -1.53 29.93
CA ASP A 39 6.82 -1.58 29.76
C ASP A 39 7.15 -0.75 28.52
N PRO A 40 7.97 0.31 28.67
CA PRO A 40 8.33 1.20 27.56
C PRO A 40 9.00 0.50 26.38
N GLN A 41 9.42 -0.75 26.52
CA GLN A 41 9.96 -1.56 25.43
C GLN A 41 8.88 -2.00 24.41
N TRP A 42 7.64 -2.26 24.83
CA TRP A 42 6.63 -2.94 24.01
C TRP A 42 5.45 -2.04 23.65
N TYR A 43 5.49 -1.47 22.44
CA TYR A 43 4.47 -0.54 21.98
C TYR A 43 3.23 -1.29 21.46
N PRO A 44 2.02 -0.97 21.95
CA PRO A 44 0.77 -1.63 21.56
C PRO A 44 0.56 -1.73 20.04
N ALA A 45 0.89 -0.66 19.30
CA ALA A 45 0.72 -0.59 17.85
C ALA A 45 1.65 -1.51 17.01
N ARG A 46 2.58 -2.24 17.65
CA ARG A 46 3.53 -3.15 16.98
C ARG A 46 3.31 -4.61 17.35
N GLN A 47 2.24 -4.91 18.07
CA GLN A 47 1.96 -6.25 18.58
C GLN A 47 1.02 -7.00 17.62
N SER A 48 1.35 -8.26 17.33
CA SER A 48 0.39 -9.19 16.70
C SER A 48 0.12 -10.36 17.63
N LEU A 49 -1.14 -10.75 17.79
CA LEU A 49 -1.56 -11.87 18.64
C LEU A 49 -1.63 -13.19 17.86
N ARG A 50 -1.37 -14.31 18.53
CA ARG A 50 -1.38 -15.67 17.98
C ARG A 50 -1.95 -16.65 19.00
N LEU A 51 -2.62 -17.69 18.54
CA LEU A 51 -3.09 -18.81 19.39
C LEU A 51 -1.98 -19.83 19.67
N ASP A 52 -1.07 -20.01 18.71
CA ASP A 52 0.08 -20.90 18.83
C ASP A 52 1.40 -20.14 18.63
N PRO A 53 2.51 -20.54 19.29
CA PRO A 53 3.81 -19.89 19.11
C PRO A 53 4.27 -19.85 17.64
N LYS A 54 3.96 -20.91 16.88
CA LYS A 54 4.26 -21.04 15.45
C LYS A 54 3.06 -20.76 14.54
N GLY A 55 1.91 -20.40 15.10
CA GLY A 55 0.68 -20.16 14.36
C GLY A 55 0.68 -18.84 13.58
N ARG A 56 -0.34 -18.68 12.73
CA ARG A 56 -0.62 -17.42 12.03
C ARG A 56 -1.08 -16.36 13.03
N SER A 57 -0.72 -15.10 12.76
CA SER A 57 -1.24 -13.97 13.53
C SER A 57 -2.75 -13.81 13.30
N LEU A 58 -3.48 -13.57 14.39
CA LEU A 58 -4.91 -13.23 14.40
C LEU A 58 -5.13 -11.88 13.72
N ARG A 59 -6.32 -11.68 13.13
CA ARG A 59 -6.71 -10.37 12.61
C ARG A 59 -7.31 -9.54 13.73
N ASP A 60 -7.17 -8.23 13.61
CA ASP A 60 -7.69 -7.28 14.61
C ASP A 60 -9.23 -7.31 14.71
N GLU A 61 -9.88 -7.75 13.62
CA GLU A 61 -11.33 -7.87 13.45
C GLU A 61 -11.90 -9.18 14.01
N ASP A 62 -11.05 -10.18 14.31
CA ASP A 62 -11.50 -11.48 14.77
C ASP A 62 -12.08 -11.35 16.20
N ALA A 63 -13.35 -11.73 16.36
CA ALA A 63 -13.97 -11.80 17.67
C ALA A 63 -13.43 -13.02 18.43
N LEU A 64 -13.09 -12.85 19.71
CA LEU A 64 -12.56 -13.93 20.55
C LEU A 64 -13.50 -15.13 20.63
N GLN A 65 -14.81 -14.90 20.56
CA GLN A 65 -15.86 -15.93 20.59
C GLN A 65 -15.87 -16.82 19.33
N ALA A 66 -15.30 -16.33 18.22
CA ALA A 66 -15.22 -17.08 16.96
C ALA A 66 -13.92 -17.90 16.84
N LEU A 67 -13.01 -17.78 17.81
CA LEU A 67 -11.77 -18.54 17.83
C LEU A 67 -12.01 -19.93 18.44
N PRO A 68 -11.28 -20.97 17.99
CA PRO A 68 -11.41 -22.33 18.52
C PRO A 68 -10.73 -22.46 19.90
N VAL A 69 -11.16 -21.64 20.85
CA VAL A 69 -10.70 -21.61 22.24
C VAL A 69 -11.86 -21.96 23.16
N GLY A 70 -11.57 -22.75 24.19
CA GLY A 70 -12.55 -23.13 25.22
C GLY A 70 -12.85 -21.96 26.16
N THR A 71 -13.12 -22.25 27.43
CA THR A 71 -13.35 -21.21 28.46
C THR A 71 -12.11 -20.39 28.81
N THR A 72 -10.92 -20.88 28.45
CA THR A 72 -9.62 -20.22 28.63
C THR A 72 -8.86 -20.17 27.31
N ALA A 73 -8.22 -19.03 27.05
CA ALA A 73 -7.40 -18.80 25.85
C ALA A 73 -6.00 -18.32 26.27
N THR A 74 -4.97 -18.98 25.75
CA THR A 74 -3.58 -18.52 25.86
C THR A 74 -3.24 -17.79 24.57
N LEU A 75 -2.85 -16.52 24.68
CA LEU A 75 -2.44 -15.70 23.54
C LEU A 75 -0.94 -15.41 23.61
N TYR A 76 -0.27 -15.59 22.48
CA TYR A 76 1.13 -15.24 22.29
C TYR A 76 1.20 -13.93 21.52
N PHE A 77 1.93 -12.95 22.03
CA PHE A 77 2.19 -11.73 21.26
C PHE A 77 3.56 -11.80 20.59
N ARG A 78 3.65 -11.18 19.42
CA ARG A 78 4.89 -11.00 18.67
C ARG A 78 5.06 -9.52 18.37
N ASP A 79 6.24 -8.99 18.67
CA ASP A 79 6.63 -7.65 18.20
C ASP A 79 6.98 -7.72 16.70
N LEU A 80 6.27 -6.91 15.91
CA LEU A 80 6.45 -6.78 14.48
C LEU A 80 7.60 -5.80 14.13
N GLY A 81 8.15 -5.09 15.12
CA GLY A 81 9.13 -4.03 14.90
C GLY A 81 8.49 -2.77 14.29
N ALA A 82 9.30 -1.81 13.82
CA ALA A 82 8.80 -0.54 13.31
C ALA A 82 7.75 -0.73 12.20
N GLN A 83 6.52 -0.29 12.47
CA GLN A 83 5.37 -0.37 11.59
C GLN A 83 4.97 1.01 11.07
N ILE A 84 4.40 1.05 9.87
CA ILE A 84 3.80 2.25 9.28
C ILE A 84 2.39 1.92 8.78
N SER A 85 1.47 2.87 8.89
CA SER A 85 0.09 2.66 8.44
C SER A 85 0.03 2.45 6.93
N TRP A 86 -0.80 1.51 6.48
CA TRP A 86 -1.02 1.28 5.05
C TRP A 86 -1.51 2.53 4.32
N VAL A 87 -2.36 3.36 4.95
CA VAL A 87 -2.81 4.62 4.36
C VAL A 87 -1.60 5.48 4.00
N THR A 88 -0.67 5.69 4.93
CA THR A 88 0.54 6.47 4.70
C THR A 88 1.43 5.88 3.60
N VAL A 89 1.50 4.55 3.53
CA VAL A 89 2.27 3.85 2.49
C VAL A 89 1.69 4.13 1.12
N PHE A 90 0.40 3.87 0.92
CA PHE A 90 -0.26 4.07 -0.37
C PHE A 90 -0.23 5.55 -0.79
N LEU A 91 -0.42 6.47 0.16
CA LEU A 91 -0.28 7.91 -0.12
C LEU A 91 1.14 8.26 -0.59
N THR A 92 2.17 7.74 0.08
CA THR A 92 3.57 8.03 -0.28
C THR A 92 3.95 7.38 -1.61
N GLU A 93 3.50 6.14 -1.81
CA GLU A 93 3.71 5.35 -3.02
C GLU A 93 3.13 6.04 -4.26
N TYR A 94 1.98 6.69 -4.14
CA TYR A 94 1.30 7.38 -5.25
C TYR A 94 1.60 8.87 -5.35
N ALA A 95 1.91 9.56 -4.25
CA ALA A 95 2.29 10.97 -4.28
C ALA A 95 3.66 11.17 -4.96
N GLY A 96 4.58 10.22 -4.79
CA GLY A 96 5.91 10.31 -5.40
C GLY A 96 5.90 10.33 -6.92
N PRO A 97 5.28 9.36 -7.62
CA PRO A 97 5.16 9.37 -9.08
C PRO A 97 4.54 10.67 -9.59
N LEU A 98 3.48 11.17 -8.94
CA LEU A 98 2.86 12.45 -9.28
C LEU A 98 3.87 13.60 -9.20
N LEU A 99 4.55 13.75 -8.06
CA LEU A 99 5.52 14.82 -7.85
C LEU A 99 6.69 14.71 -8.82
N ILE A 100 7.28 13.53 -8.94
CA ILE A 100 8.43 13.25 -9.82
C ILE A 100 8.08 13.58 -11.26
N TYR A 101 6.93 13.12 -11.76
CA TYR A 101 6.51 13.41 -13.12
C TYR A 101 6.39 14.93 -13.35
N LEU A 102 5.79 15.65 -12.40
CA LEU A 102 5.68 17.11 -12.48
C LEU A 102 7.05 17.81 -12.49
N LEU A 103 8.04 17.32 -11.73
CA LEU A 103 9.40 17.85 -11.76
C LEU A 103 10.03 17.73 -13.17
N PHE A 104 9.85 16.58 -13.83
CA PHE A 104 10.31 16.39 -15.22
C PHE A 104 9.52 17.24 -16.22
N TYR A 105 8.19 17.33 -16.05
CA TYR A 105 7.33 18.15 -16.90
C TYR A 105 7.69 19.63 -16.84
N PHE A 106 7.92 20.17 -15.65
CA PHE A 106 8.38 21.55 -15.47
C PHE A 106 9.87 21.73 -15.77
N ARG A 107 10.61 20.66 -16.10
CA ARG A 107 12.04 20.69 -16.39
C ARG A 107 12.81 21.47 -15.34
N VAL A 108 12.66 21.08 -14.08
CA VAL A 108 13.41 21.73 -12.99
C VAL A 108 14.92 21.64 -13.28
N PRO A 109 15.71 22.59 -12.76
CA PRO A 109 17.15 22.59 -12.93
C PRO A 109 17.77 21.22 -12.60
N PHE A 110 18.92 20.93 -13.22
CA PHE A 110 19.69 19.67 -13.10
C PHE A 110 19.17 18.47 -13.91
N LEU A 111 17.96 18.49 -14.48
CA LEU A 111 17.42 17.33 -15.22
C LEU A 111 17.89 17.23 -16.68
N TYR A 112 17.74 18.32 -17.46
CA TYR A 112 18.00 18.32 -18.91
C TYR A 112 19.08 19.32 -19.34
N GLY A 113 19.66 20.04 -18.38
CA GLY A 113 20.70 21.04 -18.58
C GLY A 113 20.16 22.48 -18.61
N PRO A 114 20.99 23.49 -18.24
CA PRO A 114 20.53 24.84 -17.92
C PRO A 114 19.75 25.56 -19.04
N ARG A 115 20.00 25.21 -20.31
CA ARG A 115 19.30 25.79 -21.47
C ARG A 115 17.81 25.47 -21.51
N TYR A 116 17.40 24.38 -20.85
CA TYR A 116 16.03 23.86 -20.91
C TYR A 116 15.28 24.03 -19.58
N ASP A 117 15.91 24.65 -18.59
CA ASP A 117 15.30 24.87 -17.27
C ASP A 117 14.00 25.66 -17.42
N PHE A 118 12.92 25.11 -16.86
CA PHE A 118 11.56 25.67 -16.90
C PHE A 118 10.99 25.94 -18.30
N THR A 119 11.59 25.38 -19.35
CA THR A 119 11.05 25.50 -20.70
C THR A 119 9.86 24.54 -20.91
N ALA A 120 8.78 25.04 -21.49
CA ALA A 120 7.66 24.20 -21.87
C ALA A 120 7.96 23.39 -23.15
N SER A 121 7.39 22.19 -23.27
CA SER A 121 7.37 21.46 -24.54
C SER A 121 6.47 22.17 -25.55
N ARG A 122 6.78 22.07 -26.85
CA ARG A 122 5.90 22.56 -27.94
C ARG A 122 4.83 21.55 -28.32
N HIS A 123 5.00 20.29 -27.93
CA HIS A 123 4.15 19.19 -28.37
C HIS A 123 2.95 19.01 -27.44
N ARG A 124 1.74 19.13 -27.99
CA ARG A 124 0.47 18.94 -27.26
C ARG A 124 0.38 17.57 -26.57
N VAL A 125 0.95 16.52 -27.17
CA VAL A 125 0.94 15.16 -26.60
C VAL A 125 1.65 15.09 -25.25
N VAL A 126 2.69 15.91 -25.02
CA VAL A 126 3.40 15.94 -23.73
C VAL A 126 2.52 16.54 -22.63
N HIS A 127 1.79 17.61 -22.94
CA HIS A 127 0.81 18.19 -22.00
C HIS A 127 -0.34 17.23 -21.72
N LEU A 128 -0.85 16.54 -22.75
CA LEU A 128 -1.88 15.52 -22.59
C LEU A 128 -1.40 14.37 -21.69
N ALA A 129 -0.17 13.88 -21.91
CA ALA A 129 0.43 12.83 -21.09
C ALA A 129 0.56 13.29 -19.61
N CYS A 130 0.98 14.54 -19.39
CA CYS A 130 1.02 15.14 -18.05
C CYS A 130 -0.36 15.19 -17.39
N CYS A 131 -1.40 15.64 -18.11
CA CYS A 131 -2.77 15.66 -17.62
C CYS A 131 -3.27 14.26 -17.27
N CYS A 132 -3.08 13.26 -18.15
CA CYS A 132 -3.48 11.88 -17.92
C CYS A 132 -2.75 11.26 -16.72
N HIS A 133 -1.43 11.42 -16.65
CA HIS A 133 -0.62 10.91 -15.54
C HIS A 133 -1.04 11.54 -14.20
N SER A 134 -1.19 12.86 -14.19
CA SER A 134 -1.60 13.59 -12.99
C SER A 134 -3.01 13.18 -12.54
N PHE A 135 -3.96 13.12 -13.47
CA PHE A 135 -5.32 12.67 -13.19
C PHE A 135 -5.34 11.24 -12.62
N HIS A 136 -4.57 10.32 -13.21
CA HIS A 136 -4.47 8.94 -12.73
C HIS A 136 -4.01 8.89 -11.27
N TYR A 137 -2.88 9.53 -10.94
CA TYR A 137 -2.34 9.47 -9.57
C TYR A 137 -3.14 10.29 -8.56
N VAL A 138 -3.75 11.41 -8.97
CA VAL A 138 -4.68 12.15 -8.11
C VAL A 138 -5.92 11.30 -7.78
N LYS A 139 -6.50 10.60 -8.76
CA LYS A 139 -7.59 9.64 -8.52
C LYS A 139 -7.16 8.57 -7.51
N ARG A 140 -5.97 7.98 -7.68
CA ARG A 140 -5.42 6.97 -6.75
C ARG A 140 -5.25 7.49 -5.33
N LEU A 141 -4.77 8.72 -5.17
CA LEU A 141 -4.64 9.37 -3.86
C LEU A 141 -6.01 9.58 -3.22
N LEU A 142 -6.98 10.10 -3.97
CA LEU A 142 -8.35 10.29 -3.48
C LEU A 142 -9.03 8.96 -3.13
N GLU A 143 -8.86 7.93 -3.96
CA GLU A 143 -9.35 6.57 -3.67
C GLU A 143 -8.72 6.02 -2.39
N THR A 144 -7.43 6.26 -2.17
CA THR A 144 -6.73 5.87 -0.94
C THR A 144 -7.27 6.58 0.30
N LEU A 145 -7.66 7.85 0.19
CA LEU A 145 -8.18 8.64 1.32
C LEU A 145 -9.64 8.36 1.62
N PHE A 146 -10.48 8.21 0.59
CA PHE A 146 -11.94 8.24 0.75
C PHE A 146 -12.64 6.91 0.47
N VAL A 147 -12.02 6.01 -0.30
CA VAL A 147 -12.66 4.77 -0.79
C VAL A 147 -12.02 3.51 -0.22
N HIS A 148 -10.69 3.49 -0.09
CA HIS A 148 -9.97 2.31 0.38
C HIS A 148 -10.22 2.05 1.87
N ARG A 149 -10.68 0.83 2.15
CA ARG A 149 -10.74 0.27 3.50
C ARG A 149 -9.64 -0.78 3.64
N PHE A 150 -8.61 -0.47 4.41
CA PHE A 150 -7.51 -1.39 4.69
C PHE A 150 -7.90 -2.39 5.78
N SER A 151 -7.73 -3.68 5.50
CA SER A 151 -8.02 -4.78 6.45
C SER A 151 -6.87 -5.07 7.42
N HIS A 152 -5.63 -4.75 7.03
CA HIS A 152 -4.50 -4.68 7.95
C HIS A 152 -4.19 -3.22 8.23
N GLY A 153 -3.93 -2.87 9.49
CA GLY A 153 -3.66 -1.49 9.88
C GLY A 153 -2.27 -1.00 9.47
N THR A 154 -1.27 -1.89 9.44
CA THR A 154 0.13 -1.49 9.23
C THR A 154 0.96 -2.49 8.40
N MET A 155 2.11 -2.01 7.91
CA MET A 155 3.16 -2.84 7.31
C MET A 155 4.56 -2.54 7.90
N PRO A 156 5.54 -3.45 7.75
CA PRO A 156 6.91 -3.20 8.17
C PRO A 156 7.54 -2.00 7.44
N LEU A 157 8.15 -1.09 8.20
CA LEU A 157 8.68 0.18 7.68
C LEU A 157 9.66 -0.02 6.51
N ARG A 158 10.52 -1.03 6.56
CA ARG A 158 11.54 -1.28 5.50
C ARG A 158 10.93 -1.56 4.12
N ASN A 159 9.68 -2.02 4.05
CA ASN A 159 9.03 -2.31 2.77
C ASN A 159 8.67 -1.03 2.02
N ILE A 160 8.53 0.12 2.69
CA ILE A 160 8.16 1.38 2.03
C ILE A 160 9.20 1.79 0.99
N PHE A 161 10.48 1.58 1.29
CA PHE A 161 11.57 1.90 0.38
C PHE A 161 11.53 1.03 -0.88
N LYS A 162 11.16 -0.25 -0.75
CA LYS A 162 11.05 -1.15 -1.90
C LYS A 162 9.91 -0.72 -2.82
N ASN A 163 8.74 -0.48 -2.23
CA ASN A 163 7.57 -0.03 -2.99
C ASN A 163 7.82 1.32 -3.64
N CYS A 164 8.24 2.32 -2.85
CA CYS A 164 8.44 3.68 -3.36
C CYS A 164 9.52 3.70 -4.44
N THR A 165 10.68 3.11 -4.21
CA THR A 165 11.77 3.10 -5.22
C THR A 165 11.31 2.49 -6.54
N TYR A 166 10.50 1.43 -6.49
CA TYR A 166 9.92 0.82 -7.69
C TYR A 166 9.05 1.83 -8.45
N TYR A 167 7.96 2.32 -7.84
CA TYR A 167 7.03 3.21 -8.54
C TYR A 167 7.65 4.55 -8.92
N TRP A 168 8.45 5.13 -8.03
CA TRP A 168 9.11 6.43 -8.23
C TRP A 168 10.16 6.33 -9.33
N GLY A 169 10.94 5.25 -9.36
CA GLY A 169 11.95 4.99 -10.38
C GLY A 169 11.34 4.80 -11.77
N PHE A 170 10.30 3.98 -11.90
CA PHE A 170 9.61 3.81 -13.19
C PHE A 170 8.91 5.08 -13.65
N ALA A 171 8.31 5.84 -12.73
CA ALA A 171 7.73 7.15 -13.05
C ALA A 171 8.79 8.14 -13.54
N ALA A 172 9.95 8.21 -12.86
CA ALA A 172 11.07 9.05 -13.28
C ALA A 172 11.59 8.65 -14.66
N TRP A 173 11.78 7.35 -14.90
CA TRP A 173 12.25 6.83 -16.18
C TRP A 173 11.31 7.21 -17.33
N MET A 174 10.00 6.93 -17.19
CA MET A 174 9.02 7.30 -18.21
C MET A 174 8.92 8.81 -18.40
N ALA A 175 8.86 9.56 -17.30
CA ALA A 175 8.74 11.02 -17.35
C ALA A 175 9.96 11.68 -18.00
N TYR A 176 11.17 11.12 -17.80
CA TYR A 176 12.39 11.60 -18.43
C TYR A 176 12.26 11.62 -19.95
N TYR A 177 11.83 10.51 -20.56
CA TYR A 177 11.71 10.41 -22.02
C TYR A 177 10.55 11.22 -22.59
N ILE A 178 9.38 11.18 -21.93
CA ILE A 178 8.19 11.88 -22.43
C ILE A 178 8.39 13.40 -22.40
N ASN A 179 9.05 13.93 -21.37
CA ASN A 179 9.23 15.38 -21.19
C ASN A 179 10.57 15.92 -21.73
N HIS A 180 11.42 15.04 -22.27
CA HIS A 180 12.74 15.40 -22.78
C HIS A 180 12.65 16.56 -23.81
N PRO A 181 13.56 17.55 -23.80
CA PRO A 181 13.55 18.66 -24.76
C PRO A 181 13.64 18.22 -26.23
N LEU A 182 14.25 17.07 -26.48
CA LEU A 182 14.39 16.42 -27.80
C LEU A 182 13.30 15.39 -28.08
N TYR A 183 12.18 15.43 -27.35
CA TYR A 183 11.06 14.52 -27.57
C TYR A 183 10.58 14.59 -29.02
N THR A 184 10.37 13.42 -29.62
CA THR A 184 9.79 13.29 -30.96
C THR A 184 8.39 12.69 -30.85
N PRO A 185 7.40 13.24 -31.57
CA PRO A 185 6.05 12.71 -31.55
C PRO A 185 5.99 11.28 -32.13
N PRO A 186 4.95 10.50 -31.80
CA PRO A 186 4.81 9.12 -32.27
C PRO A 186 4.77 9.04 -33.80
N ALA A 187 5.37 7.97 -34.35
CA ALA A 187 5.48 7.75 -35.80
C ALA A 187 4.13 7.68 -36.53
N TYR A 188 3.10 7.17 -35.86
CA TYR A 188 1.73 7.07 -36.40
C TYR A 188 0.87 8.33 -36.12
N GLY A 189 1.48 9.40 -35.60
CA GLY A 189 0.85 10.70 -35.42
C GLY A 189 -0.34 10.72 -34.45
N ASP A 190 -1.26 11.64 -34.70
CA ASP A 190 -2.37 11.95 -33.79
C ASP A 190 -3.37 10.80 -33.61
N GLU A 191 -3.53 9.91 -34.60
CA GLU A 191 -4.44 8.78 -34.49
C GLU A 191 -3.99 7.79 -33.39
N GLN A 192 -2.67 7.55 -33.29
CA GLN A 192 -2.13 6.75 -32.17
C GLN A 192 -2.37 7.44 -30.83
N VAL A 193 -2.26 8.77 -30.76
CA VAL A 193 -2.51 9.55 -29.54
C VAL A 193 -3.99 9.49 -29.15
N LYS A 194 -4.91 9.66 -30.10
CA LYS A 194 -6.36 9.57 -29.87
C LYS A 194 -6.76 8.18 -29.40
N LEU A 195 -6.24 7.12 -30.03
CA LEU A 195 -6.48 5.75 -29.61
C LEU A 195 -5.97 5.50 -28.19
N ALA A 196 -4.75 5.93 -27.88
CA ALA A 196 -4.18 5.80 -26.53
C ALA A 196 -5.02 6.57 -25.49
N LEU A 197 -5.49 7.77 -25.82
CA LEU A 197 -6.38 8.54 -24.94
C LEU A 197 -7.73 7.84 -24.75
N ALA A 198 -8.32 7.30 -25.83
CA ALA A 198 -9.56 6.54 -25.75
C ALA A 198 -9.41 5.31 -24.84
N VAL A 199 -8.30 4.57 -24.96
CA VAL A 199 -7.98 3.43 -24.08
C VAL A 199 -7.81 3.88 -22.62
N PHE A 200 -7.12 4.99 -22.38
CA PHE A 200 -6.96 5.56 -21.04
C PHE A 200 -8.30 5.94 -20.40
N LEU A 201 -9.20 6.58 -21.16
CA LEU A 201 -10.53 7.00 -20.69
C LEU A 201 -11.52 5.85 -20.58
N ALA A 202 -11.38 4.82 -21.42
CA ALA A 202 -12.22 3.62 -21.41
C ALA A 202 -12.02 2.75 -20.16
N ARG A 203 -11.09 3.10 -19.27
CA ARG A 203 -10.92 2.55 -17.90
C ARG A 203 -12.10 2.87 -16.96
N LYS A 204 -13.34 2.78 -17.45
CA LYS A 204 -14.49 2.51 -16.59
C LYS A 204 -14.31 1.07 -16.12
N ILE A 205 -14.07 0.86 -14.82
CA ILE A 205 -14.12 -0.47 -14.20
C ILE A 205 -15.50 -1.04 -14.55
N PRO A 206 -15.59 -1.98 -15.49
CA PRO A 206 -16.88 -2.50 -15.88
C PRO A 206 -17.40 -3.33 -14.71
N TYR A 207 -18.68 -3.18 -14.35
CA TYR A 207 -19.30 -4.22 -13.55
C TYR A 207 -19.36 -5.50 -14.39
N PRO A 208 -19.18 -6.70 -13.79
CA PRO A 208 -19.33 -7.95 -14.52
C PRO A 208 -20.73 -7.98 -15.16
N THR A 209 -20.78 -7.94 -16.48
CA THR A 209 -22.01 -7.98 -17.28
C THR A 209 -21.85 -9.00 -18.40
N ARG A 210 -22.87 -9.16 -19.26
CA ARG A 210 -22.76 -10.01 -20.46
C ARG A 210 -21.86 -9.42 -21.56
N ASN A 211 -21.30 -8.22 -21.37
CA ASN A 211 -20.42 -7.58 -22.35
C ASN A 211 -19.03 -8.28 -22.37
N PRO A 212 -18.51 -8.65 -23.55
CA PRO A 212 -17.21 -9.33 -23.69
C PRO A 212 -16.02 -8.56 -23.09
N PHE A 213 -16.07 -7.23 -23.03
CA PHE A 213 -15.03 -6.41 -22.38
C PHE A 213 -15.00 -6.53 -20.84
N THR A 214 -15.95 -7.25 -20.24
CA THR A 214 -16.09 -7.47 -18.78
C THR A 214 -15.86 -8.92 -18.38
N TRP A 215 -15.59 -9.82 -19.34
CA TRP A 215 -15.30 -11.22 -19.06
C TRP A 215 -14.01 -11.45 -18.29
N LEU A 216 -13.13 -10.45 -18.24
CA LEU A 216 -11.94 -10.51 -17.42
C LEU A 216 -12.27 -10.74 -15.93
N PHE A 217 -13.42 -10.25 -15.45
CA PHE A 217 -13.91 -10.52 -14.09
C PHE A 217 -14.24 -12.00 -13.82
N LEU A 218 -14.41 -12.80 -14.87
CA LEU A 218 -14.65 -14.24 -14.77
C LEU A 218 -13.35 -15.06 -14.88
N LEU A 219 -12.25 -14.43 -15.32
CA LEU A 219 -10.99 -15.11 -15.64
C LEU A 219 -9.88 -14.83 -14.63
N VAL A 220 -9.92 -13.69 -13.95
CA VAL A 220 -8.88 -13.30 -12.98
C VAL A 220 -9.50 -12.87 -11.65
N SER A 221 -8.81 -13.19 -10.55
CA SER A 221 -9.28 -12.90 -9.19
C SER A 221 -9.33 -11.40 -8.88
N CYS A 222 -8.49 -10.60 -9.54
CA CYS A 222 -8.36 -9.16 -9.30
C CYS A 222 -8.27 -8.39 -10.64
N PRO A 223 -9.37 -8.32 -11.41
CA PRO A 223 -9.40 -7.69 -12.74
C PRO A 223 -9.01 -6.21 -12.70
N ASN A 224 -9.16 -5.55 -11.55
CA ASN A 224 -8.70 -4.18 -11.32
C ASN A 224 -7.22 -3.98 -11.66
N TYR A 225 -6.33 -4.94 -11.34
CA TYR A 225 -4.90 -4.83 -11.67
C TYR A 225 -4.61 -4.89 -13.16
N THR A 226 -5.51 -5.43 -13.98
CA THR A 226 -5.34 -5.48 -15.43
C THR A 226 -5.80 -4.18 -16.11
N TYR A 227 -6.74 -3.47 -15.50
CA TYR A 227 -7.20 -2.17 -16.00
C TYR A 227 -6.32 -1.00 -15.54
N GLU A 228 -5.53 -1.19 -14.47
CA GLU A 228 -4.53 -0.24 -13.97
C GLU A 228 -3.29 -0.16 -14.85
#